data_AF-A0A7C5E1C2-F1
#
_entry.id   AF-A0A7C5E1C2-F1
#
_cell.length_a   1.000
_cell.length_b   1.000
_cell.length_c   1.000
_cell.angle_alpha   90.00
_cell.angle_beta   90.00
_cell.angle_gamma   90.00
#
_symmetry.space_group_name_H-M   'P 1'
#
loop_
_entity.id
_entity.type
_entity.pdbx_description
1 polymer ?
#
loop_
_entity_poly.entity_id
_entity_poly.type
_entity_poly.pdbx_seq_one_letter_code
_entity_poly.pdbx_strand_id
1 'polypeptide(L)'
;MSDKKICFIHYGIGWKDGVNTVINNFASQIKKQRPDLGVCFLGGQIKDKVISGASYFEIPELLPRKRQESSRGIVQKKAELIAKKISKKTKGIKVIVIENPLMGDYHLPAMIGFFIYAKKYKPRDTKLFLRVHDLYLDNHRYTDGFMKLFSQKEIKNIFRGEGVDGFLIINRNLKKRLMLLGIDSKKIF
;
A
#
# COMPACT_ATOMS: atom_id res chain seq x y z
N MET A 1 22.26 -14.76 -6.88
CA MET A 1 20.97 -14.03 -6.97
C MET A 1 21.12 -12.74 -6.19
N SER A 2 20.63 -11.60 -6.69
CA SER A 2 20.82 -10.31 -6.02
C SER A 2 20.08 -10.24 -4.68
N ASP A 3 20.80 -9.84 -3.63
CA ASP A 3 20.27 -9.62 -2.29
C ASP A 3 19.39 -8.37 -2.19
N LYS A 4 19.42 -7.50 -3.20
CA LYS A 4 18.61 -6.28 -3.23
C LYS A 4 17.34 -6.51 -4.03
N LYS A 5 16.19 -6.44 -3.34
CA LYS A 5 14.86 -6.58 -3.93
C LYS A 5 13.99 -5.37 -3.64
N ILE A 6 13.24 -4.93 -4.65
CA ILE A 6 12.11 -4.00 -4.51
C ILE A 6 10.80 -4.75 -4.72
N CYS A 7 9.78 -4.43 -3.93
CA CYS A 7 8.44 -5.00 -4.04
C CYS A 7 7.39 -3.91 -4.27
N PHE A 8 6.56 -4.11 -5.29
CA PHE A 8 5.36 -3.32 -5.53
C PHE A 8 4.14 -4.05 -5.00
N ILE A 9 3.35 -3.39 -4.16
CA ILE A 9 2.14 -3.95 -3.57
C ILE A 9 0.92 -3.20 -4.09
N HIS A 10 -0.02 -3.93 -4.68
CA HIS A 10 -1.28 -3.37 -5.16
C HIS A 10 -2.41 -4.41 -5.10
N TYR A 11 -3.68 -3.99 -5.05
CA TYR A 11 -4.80 -4.93 -4.92
C TYR A 11 -4.94 -5.87 -6.14
N GLY A 12 -4.68 -5.38 -7.35
CA GLY A 12 -4.69 -6.21 -8.56
C GLY A 12 -3.47 -5.96 -9.43
N ILE A 13 -2.59 -6.95 -9.61
CA ILE A 13 -1.40 -6.83 -10.46
C ILE A 13 -1.70 -7.35 -11.87
N GLY A 14 -1.23 -6.63 -12.88
CA GLY A 14 -1.44 -6.94 -14.29
C GLY A 14 -2.86 -6.64 -14.78
N TRP A 15 -3.62 -5.81 -14.06
CA TRP A 15 -4.94 -5.37 -14.53
C TRP A 15 -4.80 -4.29 -15.60
N LYS A 16 -5.78 -4.19 -16.50
CA LYS A 16 -5.84 -3.14 -17.53
C LYS A 16 -6.38 -1.84 -16.94
N ASP A 17 -5.61 -1.22 -16.05
CA ASP A 17 -5.94 0.06 -15.41
C ASP A 17 -4.72 0.98 -15.29
N GLY A 18 -4.98 2.25 -14.99
CA GLY A 18 -3.93 3.28 -14.92
C GLY A 18 -2.91 3.03 -13.82
N VAL A 19 -3.28 2.39 -12.70
CA VAL A 19 -2.35 2.11 -11.60
C VAL A 19 -1.32 1.08 -12.04
N ASN A 20 -1.78 0.00 -12.68
CA ASN A 20 -0.90 -1.01 -13.25
C ASN A 20 -0.03 -0.48 -14.38
N THR A 21 -0.54 0.42 -15.23
CA THR A 21 0.31 1.11 -16.22
C THR A 21 1.48 1.81 -15.55
N VAL A 22 1.25 2.54 -14.45
CA VAL A 22 2.34 3.25 -13.77
C VAL A 22 3.29 2.28 -13.06
N ILE A 23 2.77 1.29 -12.34
CA ILE A 23 3.58 0.25 -11.69
C ILE A 23 4.51 -0.41 -12.71
N ASN A 24 3.97 -0.79 -13.88
CA ASN A 24 4.72 -1.46 -14.94
C ASN A 24 5.81 -0.56 -15.52
N ASN A 25 5.49 0.70 -15.82
CA ASN A 25 6.45 1.66 -16.33
C ASN A 25 7.60 1.87 -15.34
N PHE A 26 7.27 2.04 -14.06
CA PHE A 26 8.26 2.28 -13.02
C PHE A 26 9.15 1.05 -12.79
N ALA A 27 8.57 -0.13 -12.68
CA ALA A 27 9.32 -1.37 -12.56
C ALA A 27 10.20 -1.65 -13.79
N SER A 28 9.72 -1.36 -15.00
CA SER A 28 10.47 -1.51 -16.25
C SER A 28 11.68 -0.58 -16.31
N GLN A 29 11.48 0.69 -15.94
CA GLN A 29 12.57 1.66 -15.88
C GLN A 29 13.63 1.26 -14.86
N ILE A 30 13.21 0.80 -13.67
CA ILE A 30 14.14 0.28 -12.66
C ILE A 30 14.91 -0.91 -13.21
N LYS A 31 14.25 -1.87 -13.86
CA LYS A 31 14.94 -3.03 -14.45
C LYS A 31 15.92 -2.64 -15.55
N LYS A 32 15.57 -1.65 -16.38
CA LYS A 32 16.46 -1.14 -17.43
C LYS A 32 17.72 -0.49 -16.84
N GLN A 33 17.56 0.31 -15.79
CA GLN A 33 18.68 1.01 -15.14
C GLN A 33 19.49 0.10 -14.21
N ARG A 34 18.84 -0.88 -13.59
CA ARG A 34 19.40 -1.81 -12.60
C ARG A 34 18.96 -3.24 -12.89
N PRO A 35 19.54 -3.89 -13.92
CA PRO A 35 19.18 -5.26 -14.30
C PRO A 35 19.42 -6.27 -13.17
N ASP A 36 20.43 -5.98 -12.34
CA ASP A 36 20.83 -6.73 -11.14
C ASP A 36 19.78 -6.69 -10.03
N LEU A 37 18.92 -5.67 -9.97
CA LEU A 37 17.95 -5.53 -8.89
C LEU A 37 16.80 -6.52 -9.06
N GLY A 38 16.49 -7.29 -8.01
CA GLY A 38 15.30 -8.14 -8.01
C GLY A 38 14.02 -7.31 -7.93
N VAL A 39 13.06 -7.58 -8.82
CA VAL A 39 11.72 -6.97 -8.76
C VAL A 39 10.71 -8.01 -8.32
N CYS A 40 9.83 -7.61 -7.43
CA CYS A 40 8.76 -8.41 -6.88
C CYS A 40 7.43 -7.66 -6.98
N PHE A 41 6.36 -8.39 -7.24
CA PHE A 41 5.00 -7.91 -7.16
C PHE A 41 4.22 -8.72 -6.15
N LEU A 42 3.43 -8.03 -5.35
CA LEU A 42 2.49 -8.63 -4.43
C LEU A 42 1.12 -8.03 -4.68
N GLY A 43 0.11 -8.88 -4.84
CA GLY A 43 -1.25 -8.37 -4.93
C GLY A 43 -2.33 -9.29 -4.42
N GLY A 44 -3.55 -8.79 -4.45
CA GLY A 44 -4.75 -9.58 -4.16
C GLY A 44 -5.00 -10.64 -5.23
N GLN A 45 -4.73 -10.27 -6.48
CA GLN A 45 -4.76 -11.15 -7.63
C GLN A 45 -3.63 -10.74 -8.59
N ILE A 46 -3.00 -11.73 -9.22
CA ILE A 46 -2.10 -11.52 -10.37
C ILE A 46 -2.83 -11.98 -11.62
N LYS A 47 -3.27 -11.04 -12.47
CA LYS A 47 -3.86 -11.39 -13.78
C LYS A 47 -2.78 -11.72 -14.79
N ASP A 48 -1.83 -10.81 -14.94
CA ASP A 48 -0.77 -10.91 -15.94
C ASP A 48 0.61 -10.66 -15.31
N LYS A 49 1.62 -11.41 -15.77
CA LYS A 49 3.03 -11.23 -15.38
C LYS A 49 3.67 -10.22 -16.33
N VAL A 50 3.64 -8.96 -15.90
CA VAL A 50 3.99 -7.78 -16.71
C VAL A 50 5.49 -7.53 -16.88
N ILE A 51 6.33 -8.03 -15.98
CA ILE A 51 7.80 -7.91 -16.03
C ILE A 51 8.44 -9.29 -16.03
N SER A 52 9.29 -9.55 -17.03
CA SER A 52 10.09 -10.77 -17.12
C SER A 52 11.13 -10.84 -16.00
N GLY A 53 11.33 -12.04 -15.45
CA GLY A 53 12.26 -12.29 -14.34
C GLY A 53 11.86 -11.69 -12.98
N ALA A 54 10.66 -11.10 -12.87
CA ALA A 54 10.12 -10.66 -11.58
C ALA A 54 9.47 -11.84 -10.81
N SER A 55 9.46 -11.71 -9.48
CA SER A 55 8.72 -12.61 -8.59
C SER A 55 7.30 -12.10 -8.36
N TYR A 56 6.32 -13.00 -8.20
CA TYR A 56 4.92 -12.63 -8.00
C TYR A 56 4.33 -13.41 -6.82
N PHE A 57 3.59 -12.72 -5.95
CA PHE A 57 2.95 -13.31 -4.79
C PHE A 57 1.52 -12.83 -4.63
N GLU A 58 0.65 -13.72 -4.15
CA GLU A 58 -0.75 -13.39 -3.86
C GLU A 58 -1.02 -13.34 -2.36
N ILE A 59 -1.81 -12.34 -1.96
CA ILE A 59 -2.51 -12.22 -0.69
C ILE A 59 -3.97 -11.88 -1.03
N PRO A 60 -4.84 -12.88 -1.23
CA PRO A 60 -6.22 -12.66 -1.69
C PRO A 60 -7.03 -11.69 -0.82
N GLU A 61 -6.67 -11.52 0.45
CA GLU A 61 -7.27 -10.54 1.36
C GLU A 61 -7.00 -9.08 0.99
N LEU A 62 -6.11 -8.80 0.03
CA LEU A 62 -5.92 -7.48 -0.57
C LEU A 62 -6.95 -7.16 -1.67
N LEU A 63 -7.80 -8.10 -2.07
CA LEU A 63 -8.87 -7.80 -3.02
C LEU A 63 -10.04 -7.11 -2.31
N PRO A 64 -10.50 -5.95 -2.83
CA PRO A 64 -11.67 -5.27 -2.31
C PRO A 64 -12.89 -6.19 -2.44
N ARG A 65 -13.65 -6.35 -1.36
CA ARG A 65 -14.87 -7.17 -1.36
C ARG A 65 -16.08 -6.31 -1.73
N LYS A 66 -17.04 -6.91 -2.44
CA LYS A 66 -18.29 -6.25 -2.83
C LYS A 66 -19.19 -5.86 -1.64
N ARG A 67 -19.03 -6.51 -0.48
CA ARG A 67 -19.79 -6.20 0.74
C ARG A 67 -18.88 -5.52 1.76
N GLN A 68 -19.31 -4.35 2.23
CA GLN A 68 -18.65 -3.63 3.32
C GLN A 68 -18.74 -4.42 4.62
N GLU A 69 -17.70 -4.33 5.43
CA GLU A 69 -17.64 -4.97 6.73
C GLU A 69 -18.36 -4.11 7.76
N SER A 70 -19.33 -4.70 8.46
CA SER A 70 -20.22 -3.97 9.36
C SER A 70 -19.64 -3.72 10.74
N SER A 71 -18.51 -4.34 11.10
CA SER A 71 -17.94 -4.19 12.45
C SER A 71 -16.43 -3.97 12.47
N ARG A 72 -16.01 -3.07 13.36
CA ARG A 72 -14.61 -2.72 13.62
C ARG A 72 -13.75 -3.94 13.97
N GLY A 73 -14.28 -4.86 14.78
CA GLY A 73 -13.54 -6.04 15.21
C GLY A 73 -13.17 -6.97 14.05
N ILE A 74 -14.04 -7.10 13.04
CA ILE A 74 -13.76 -7.89 11.83
C ILE A 74 -12.69 -7.19 10.98
N VAL A 75 -12.83 -5.89 10.77
CA VAL A 75 -11.87 -5.06 10.02
C VAL A 75 -10.48 -5.17 10.64
N GLN A 76 -10.35 -5.02 11.95
CA GLN A 76 -9.07 -5.10 12.65
C GLN A 76 -8.43 -6.49 12.56
N LYS A 77 -9.21 -7.57 12.75
CA LYS A 77 -8.69 -8.94 12.61
C LYS A 77 -8.14 -9.21 11.21
N LYS A 78 -8.84 -8.74 10.17
CA LYS A 78 -8.38 -8.88 8.77
C LYS A 78 -7.18 -7.99 8.47
N ALA A 79 -7.17 -6.76 8.95
CA ALA A 79 -6.02 -5.87 8.81
C ALA A 79 -4.74 -6.48 9.40
N GLU A 80 -4.85 -7.07 10.59
CA GLU A 80 -3.73 -7.77 11.24
C GLU A 80 -3.30 -9.01 10.44
N LEU A 81 -4.24 -9.78 9.88
CA LEU A 81 -3.94 -10.91 8.99
C LEU A 81 -3.18 -10.45 7.73
N ILE A 82 -3.66 -9.39 7.07
CA ILE A 82 -3.01 -8.79 5.90
C ILE A 82 -1.58 -8.38 6.26
N ALA A 83 -1.39 -7.66 7.37
CA ALA A 83 -0.07 -7.21 7.82
C ALA A 83 0.92 -8.37 8.03
N LYS A 84 0.47 -9.45 8.69
CA LYS A 84 1.26 -10.67 8.90
C LYS A 84 1.63 -11.35 7.58
N LYS A 85 0.67 -11.47 6.65
CA LYS A 85 0.90 -12.08 5.34
C LYS A 85 1.89 -11.27 4.51
N ILE A 86 1.77 -9.93 4.50
CA ILE A 86 2.74 -9.04 3.84
C ILE A 86 4.13 -9.29 4.43
N SER A 87 4.28 -9.22 5.75
CA SER A 87 5.57 -9.43 6.42
C SER A 87 6.24 -10.76 6.04
N LYS A 88 5.48 -11.86 6.01
CA LYS A 88 5.99 -13.17 5.59
C LYS A 88 6.48 -13.16 4.14
N LYS A 89 5.74 -12.53 3.22
CA LYS A 89 6.06 -12.49 1.78
C LYS A 89 7.16 -11.49 1.45
N THR A 90 7.36 -10.46 2.29
CA THR A 90 8.36 -9.42 2.05
C THR A 90 9.64 -9.60 2.88
N LYS A 91 9.87 -10.79 3.45
CA LYS A 91 11.10 -11.09 4.19
C LYS A 91 12.32 -10.94 3.26
N GLY A 92 13.31 -10.15 3.67
CA GLY A 92 14.52 -9.88 2.90
C GLY A 92 14.34 -8.87 1.75
N ILE A 93 13.19 -8.20 1.64
CA ILE A 93 12.97 -7.13 0.66
C ILE A 93 13.46 -5.80 1.25
N LYS A 94 14.30 -5.08 0.49
CA LYS A 94 14.91 -3.83 0.97
C LYS A 94 14.02 -2.61 0.79
N VAL A 95 13.22 -2.59 -0.27
CA VAL A 95 12.29 -1.48 -0.56
C VAL A 95 10.92 -2.03 -0.89
N ILE A 96 9.90 -1.49 -0.25
CA ILE A 96 8.49 -1.80 -0.53
C ILE A 96 7.81 -0.50 -0.93
N VAL A 97 7.05 -0.56 -2.01
CA VAL A 97 6.17 0.52 -2.48
C VAL A 97 4.74 -0.02 -2.46
N ILE A 98 3.86 0.60 -1.68
CA ILE A 98 2.44 0.28 -1.66
C ILE A 98 1.69 1.33 -2.46
N GLU A 99 0.94 0.88 -3.46
CA GLU A 99 0.29 1.73 -4.45
C GLU A 99 -1.15 2.02 -4.04
N ASN A 100 -1.43 3.31 -3.90
CA ASN A 100 -2.71 3.89 -3.50
C ASN A 100 -3.31 3.34 -2.20
N PRO A 101 -2.58 3.38 -1.07
CA PRO A 101 -3.04 2.73 0.15
C PRO A 101 -4.19 3.47 0.86
N LEU A 102 -4.47 4.74 0.51
CA LEU A 102 -5.35 5.64 1.27
C LEU A 102 -6.79 5.68 0.76
N MET A 103 -7.32 4.52 0.36
CA MET A 103 -8.61 4.41 -0.35
C MET A 103 -9.83 4.18 0.57
N GLY A 104 -9.66 4.31 1.89
CA GLY A 104 -10.77 4.23 2.85
C GLY A 104 -11.62 2.97 2.69
N ASP A 105 -12.94 3.12 2.58
CA ASP A 105 -13.90 2.01 2.47
C ASP A 105 -13.81 1.19 1.19
N TYR A 106 -13.14 1.69 0.15
CA TYR A 106 -12.87 0.87 -1.03
C TYR A 106 -12.19 -0.45 -0.61
N HIS A 107 -11.26 -0.36 0.34
CA HIS A 107 -10.68 -1.54 0.98
C HIS A 107 -10.12 -1.25 2.39
N LEU A 108 -11.01 -0.95 3.33
CA LEU A 108 -10.65 -0.51 4.68
C LEU A 108 -9.70 -1.48 5.44
N PRO A 109 -9.90 -2.81 5.41
CA PRO A 109 -8.95 -3.74 6.04
C PRO A 109 -7.53 -3.68 5.47
N ALA A 110 -7.37 -3.51 4.16
CA ALA A 110 -6.04 -3.44 3.53
C ALA A 110 -5.33 -2.14 3.91
N MET A 111 -6.04 -1.00 3.84
CA MET A 111 -5.52 0.30 4.26
C MET A 111 -4.97 0.22 5.69
N ILE A 112 -5.79 -0.24 6.66
CA ILE A 112 -5.35 -0.39 8.05
C ILE A 112 -4.21 -1.41 8.16
N GLY A 113 -4.29 -2.51 7.42
CA GLY A 113 -3.26 -3.55 7.39
C GLY A 113 -1.89 -3.02 6.96
N PHE A 114 -1.83 -2.08 6.02
CA PHE A 114 -0.59 -1.44 5.61
C PHE A 114 0.05 -0.60 6.73
N PHE A 115 -0.75 0.13 7.51
CA PHE A 115 -0.25 0.89 8.67
C PHE A 115 0.16 -0.03 9.82
N ILE A 116 -0.59 -1.11 10.07
CA ILE A 116 -0.20 -2.13 11.06
C ILE A 116 1.12 -2.78 10.64
N TYR A 117 1.27 -3.11 9.36
CA TYR A 117 2.52 -3.64 8.81
C TYR A 117 3.67 -2.66 9.06
N ALA A 118 3.52 -1.40 8.66
CA ALA A 118 4.53 -0.37 8.83
C ALA A 118 5.02 -0.25 10.28
N LYS A 119 4.07 -0.23 11.22
CA LYS A 119 4.35 -0.02 12.65
C LYS A 119 4.89 -1.25 13.38
N LYS A 120 4.35 -2.44 13.11
CA LYS A 120 4.60 -3.65 13.93
C LYS A 120 5.42 -4.72 13.24
N TYR A 121 5.32 -4.86 11.91
CA TYR A 121 5.80 -6.03 11.19
C TYR A 121 6.85 -5.74 10.10
N LYS A 122 7.11 -4.46 9.81
CA LYS A 122 8.13 -4.04 8.86
C LYS A 122 9.52 -4.35 9.42
N PRO A 123 10.37 -5.12 8.71
CA PRO A 123 11.75 -5.33 9.12
C PRO A 123 12.52 -4.01 9.22
N ARG A 124 13.47 -3.93 10.15
CA ARG A 124 14.22 -2.69 10.44
C ARG A 124 15.03 -2.18 9.24
N ASP A 125 15.52 -3.09 8.40
CA ASP A 125 16.32 -2.81 7.20
C ASP A 125 15.48 -2.61 5.92
N THR A 126 14.15 -2.69 6.03
CA THR A 126 13.22 -2.45 4.92
C THR A 126 12.74 -1.00 4.93
N LYS A 127 12.85 -0.34 3.77
CA LYS A 127 12.23 0.95 3.49
C LYS A 127 10.82 0.77 2.94
N LEU A 128 9.86 1.50 3.50
CA LEU A 128 8.46 1.46 3.08
C LEU A 128 8.00 2.82 2.57
N PHE A 129 7.55 2.84 1.33
CA PHE A 129 6.97 4.01 0.68
C PHE A 129 5.50 3.76 0.36
N LEU A 130 4.66 4.76 0.63
CA LEU A 130 3.26 4.78 0.26
C LEU A 130 3.09 5.73 -0.92
N ARG A 131 2.78 5.22 -2.10
CA ARG A 131 2.52 6.07 -3.27
C ARG A 131 1.05 6.44 -3.31
N VAL A 132 0.76 7.72 -3.13
CA VAL A 132 -0.59 8.26 -2.97
C VAL A 132 -0.97 9.04 -4.22
N HIS A 133 -2.05 8.61 -4.88
CA HIS A 133 -2.65 9.35 -5.98
C HIS A 133 -4.11 9.75 -5.70
N ASP A 134 -4.85 8.91 -4.98
CA ASP A 134 -6.20 9.24 -4.49
C ASP A 134 -6.22 9.25 -2.96
N LEU A 135 -7.17 9.99 -2.40
CA LEU A 135 -7.47 9.98 -0.97
C LEU A 135 -8.92 9.56 -0.74
N TYR A 136 -9.18 8.87 0.36
CA TYR A 136 -10.53 8.48 0.76
C TYR A 136 -11.49 9.68 0.82
N LEU A 137 -10.96 10.86 1.16
CA LEU A 137 -11.69 12.13 1.20
C LEU A 137 -12.16 12.63 -0.17
N ASP A 138 -11.69 12.06 -1.28
CA ASP A 138 -12.10 12.43 -2.64
C ASP A 138 -13.47 11.85 -3.03
N ASN A 139 -13.97 10.86 -2.29
CA ASN A 139 -15.21 10.18 -2.62
C ASN A 139 -15.98 9.76 -1.35
N HIS A 140 -17.24 10.17 -1.24
CA HIS A 140 -18.12 9.78 -0.13
C HIS A 140 -18.19 8.25 0.04
N ARG A 141 -18.15 7.50 -1.07
CA ARG A 141 -18.13 6.02 -1.06
C ARG A 141 -16.93 5.43 -0.33
N TYR A 142 -15.83 6.19 -0.19
CA TYR A 142 -14.61 5.79 0.50
C TYR A 142 -14.55 6.32 1.94
N THR A 143 -15.42 7.26 2.30
CA THR A 143 -15.38 7.97 3.59
C THR A 143 -16.45 7.50 4.57
N ASP A 144 -17.68 7.23 4.11
CA ASP A 144 -18.83 7.11 5.00
C ASP A 144 -18.78 5.90 5.96
N GLY A 145 -18.36 4.73 5.48
CA GLY A 145 -18.14 3.55 6.32
C GLY A 145 -16.93 3.70 7.24
N PHE A 146 -15.87 4.37 6.77
CA PHE A 146 -14.64 4.56 7.51
C PHE A 146 -14.89 5.47 8.71
N MET A 147 -15.61 6.56 8.49
CA MET A 147 -16.02 7.53 9.51
C MET A 147 -17.07 6.96 10.48
N LYS A 148 -17.87 5.97 10.07
CA LYS A 148 -18.80 5.24 10.97
C LYS A 148 -18.06 4.31 11.94
N LEU A 149 -16.90 3.78 11.55
CA LEU A 149 -16.16 2.79 12.33
C LEU A 149 -15.03 3.38 13.18
N PHE A 150 -14.51 4.55 12.80
CA PHE A 150 -13.37 5.18 13.46
C PHE A 150 -13.62 6.67 13.70
N SER A 151 -13.27 7.13 14.90
CA SER A 151 -13.29 8.57 15.21
C SER A 151 -12.19 9.31 14.44
N GLN A 152 -12.37 10.62 14.22
CA GLN A 152 -11.34 11.45 13.57
C GLN A 152 -9.97 11.37 14.28
N LYS A 153 -9.97 11.25 15.61
CA LYS A 153 -8.72 11.10 16.40
C LYS A 153 -8.00 9.79 16.07
N GLU A 154 -8.76 8.70 15.94
CA GLU A 154 -8.20 7.40 15.56
C GLU A 154 -7.69 7.39 14.12
N ILE A 155 -8.45 7.99 13.20
CA ILE A 155 -8.07 8.14 11.80
C ILE A 155 -6.73 8.89 11.70
N LYS A 156 -6.59 10.02 12.39
CA LYS A 156 -5.31 10.74 12.47
C LYS A 156 -4.20 9.86 13.03
N ASN A 157 -4.46 9.10 14.10
CA ASN A 157 -3.46 8.21 14.69
C ASN A 157 -3.03 7.08 13.74
N ILE A 158 -3.95 6.53 12.94
CA ILE A 158 -3.62 5.55 11.90
C ILE A 158 -2.70 6.20 10.85
N PHE A 159 -3.03 7.42 10.42
CA PHE A 159 -2.31 8.11 9.34
C PHE A 159 -1.06 8.89 9.75
N ARG A 160 -0.70 8.95 11.03
CA ARG A 160 0.59 9.51 11.48
C ARG A 160 1.80 8.87 10.79
N GLY A 161 1.63 7.72 10.15
CA GLY A 161 2.67 7.13 9.30
C GLY A 161 3.87 6.64 10.10
N GLU A 162 3.62 6.19 11.34
CA GLU A 162 4.64 5.51 12.14
C GLU A 162 5.13 4.28 11.38
N GLY A 163 6.46 4.15 11.24
CA GLY A 163 7.09 3.09 10.46
C GLY A 163 7.08 3.28 8.93
N VAL A 164 6.37 4.27 8.40
CA VAL A 164 6.45 4.65 6.97
C VAL A 164 7.65 5.57 6.76
N ASP A 165 8.49 5.25 5.77
CA ASP A 165 9.70 6.02 5.44
C ASP A 165 9.39 7.21 4.51
N GLY A 166 8.38 7.09 3.64
CA GLY A 166 7.97 8.20 2.79
C GLY A 166 6.60 8.03 2.13
N PHE A 167 6.02 9.15 1.74
CA PHE A 167 4.80 9.27 0.95
C PHE A 167 5.16 9.89 -0.39
N LEU A 168 4.98 9.15 -1.48
CA LEU A 168 5.24 9.62 -2.83
C LEU A 168 3.94 10.18 -3.41
N ILE A 169 3.88 11.47 -3.72
CA ILE A 169 2.66 12.13 -4.21
C ILE A 169 2.76 12.50 -5.69
N ILE A 170 1.61 12.55 -6.36
CA ILE A 170 1.55 12.93 -7.78
C ILE A 170 1.33 14.43 -8.01
N ASN A 171 0.94 15.20 -6.99
CA ASN A 171 0.70 16.64 -7.12
C ASN A 171 0.81 17.39 -5.77
N ARG A 172 1.03 18.70 -5.82
CA ARG A 172 1.21 19.56 -4.63
C ARG A 172 -0.04 19.66 -3.74
N ASN A 173 -1.24 19.49 -4.29
CA ASN A 173 -2.48 19.57 -3.51
C ASN A 173 -2.59 18.40 -2.53
N LEU A 174 -2.13 17.20 -2.91
CA LEU A 174 -2.05 16.05 -2.01
C LEU A 174 -1.13 16.32 -0.82
N LYS A 175 -0.02 17.03 -1.00
CA LYS A 175 0.90 17.38 0.10
C LYS A 175 0.17 18.08 1.25
N LYS A 176 -0.57 19.14 0.93
CA LYS A 176 -1.33 19.92 1.93
C LYS A 176 -2.34 19.04 2.67
N ARG A 177 -3.05 18.18 1.93
CA ARG A 177 -4.07 17.29 2.48
C ARG A 177 -3.48 16.21 3.39
N LEU A 178 -2.36 15.60 3.01
CA LEU A 178 -1.63 14.65 3.86
C LEU A 178 -1.12 15.29 5.15
N MET A 179 -0.64 16.54 5.07
CA MET A 179 -0.23 17.29 6.27
C MET A 179 -1.40 17.54 7.23
N LEU A 180 -2.61 17.85 6.72
CA LEU A 180 -3.81 17.99 7.54
C LEU A 180 -4.24 16.67 8.23
N LEU A 181 -3.87 15.53 7.66
CA LEU A 181 -4.04 14.20 8.27
C LEU A 181 -2.95 13.86 9.30
N GLY A 182 -1.98 14.76 9.52
CA GLY A 182 -0.93 14.61 10.51
C GLY A 182 0.34 13.93 10.01
N ILE A 183 0.53 13.83 8.69
CA ILE A 183 1.77 13.33 8.10
C ILE A 183 2.82 14.45 8.09
N ASP A 184 4.02 14.14 8.59
CA ASP A 184 5.14 15.08 8.57
C ASP A 184 5.52 15.43 7.13
N SER A 185 5.57 16.73 6.84
CA SER A 185 6.02 17.29 5.56
C SER A 185 7.37 16.77 5.08
N LYS A 186 8.28 16.39 6.00
CA LYS A 186 9.62 15.85 5.70
C LYS A 186 9.56 14.43 5.11
N LYS A 187 8.43 13.74 5.28
CA LYS A 187 8.21 12.40 4.71
C LYS A 187 7.44 12.44 3.39
N ILE A 188 7.08 13.62 2.87
CA ILE A 188 6.27 13.75 1.65
C ILE A 188 7.16 14.22 0.49
N PHE A 189 7.26 13.39 -0.55
CA PHE A 189 8.10 13.58 -1.72
C PHE A 189 7.26 13.76 -2.98
#